data_AF-A0A7C7JUW7-F1
#
_entry.id   AF-A0A7C7JUW7-F1
#
_cell.length_a   1.000
_cell.length_b   1.000
_cell.length_c   1.000
_cell.angle_alpha   90.00
_cell.angle_beta   90.00
_cell.angle_gamma   90.00
#
_symmetry.space_group_name_H-M   'P 1'
#
loop_
_entity.id
_entity.type
_entity.pdbx_description
1 polymer ?
#
loop_
_entity_poly.entity_id
_entity_poly.type
_entity_poly.pdbx_seq_one_letter_code
_entity_poly.pdbx_strand_id
1 'polypeptide(L)' 'MWKEHGAITYKEFVGDEMSLEETLSFIESIKAKNDEIIIFGYIVFPSKEIRNLANKKVAQDIRMEE' A
#
# COMPACT_ATOMS: atom_id res chain seq x y z
N MET A 1 3.15 -4.80 -12.14
CA MET A 1 2.65 -3.44 -12.43
C MET A 1 3.58 -2.31 -11.99
N TRP A 2 3.64 -1.88 -10.72
CA TRP A 2 4.49 -0.74 -10.33
C TRP A 2 5.99 -0.91 -10.63
N LYS A 3 6.50 -2.15 -10.55
CA LYS A 3 7.87 -2.50 -10.95
C LYS A 3 8.16 -2.21 -12.43
N GLU A 4 7.19 -2.42 -13.32
CA GLU A 4 7.29 -2.11 -14.76
C GLU A 4 7.38 -0.59 -15.01
N HIS A 5 7.01 0.23 -14.02
CA HIS A 5 6.99 1.69 -14.11
C HIS A 5 8.01 2.38 -13.19
N GLY A 6 9.07 1.66 -12.78
CA GLY A 6 10.22 2.27 -12.10
C GLY A 6 10.19 2.18 -10.57
N ALA A 7 9.32 1.35 -9.98
CA ALA A 7 9.43 1.02 -8.56
C ALA A 7 10.66 0.15 -8.29
N ILE A 8 11.39 0.47 -7.22
CA ILE A 8 12.53 -0.30 -6.70
C ILE A 8 12.04 -1.48 -5.87
N THR A 9 10.98 -1.31 -5.10
CA THR A 9 10.36 -2.39 -4.31
C THR A 9 8.85 -2.24 -4.28
N TYR A 10 8.18 -3.37 -4.09
CA TYR A 10 6.77 -3.47 -3.77
C TYR A 10 6.67 -4.55 -2.69
N LYS A 11 6.13 -4.22 -1.52
CA LYS A 11 5.96 -5.18 -0.43
C LYS A 11 4.63 -4.97 0.24
N GLU A 12 4.01 -6.08 0.63
CA GLU A 12 2.79 -6.13 1.39
C GLU A 12 2.95 -7.10 2.55
N PHE A 13 2.33 -6.77 3.67
CA PHE A 13 2.40 -7.53 4.91
C PHE A 13 1.00 -7.63 5.50
N VAL A 14 0.62 -8.83 5.89
CA VAL A 14 -0.60 -9.08 6.65
C VAL A 14 -0.33 -8.73 8.10
N GLY A 15 -1.22 -7.94 8.70
CA GLY A 15 -1.17 -7.65 10.13
C GLY A 15 -1.41 -8.92 10.96
N ASP A 16 -0.58 -9.13 11.98
CA ASP A 16 -0.71 -10.22 12.95
C ASP A 16 -1.05 -9.58 14.31
N GLU A 17 -0.02 -9.19 15.09
CA GLU A 17 -0.18 -8.43 16.34
C GLU A 17 -0.13 -6.93 16.08
N MET A 18 -1.29 -6.26 16.07
CA MET A 18 -1.44 -4.86 15.65
C MET A 18 -1.84 -3.88 16.77
N SER A 19 -1.86 -4.34 18.02
CA SER A 19 -2.14 -3.50 19.20
C SER A 19 -0.91 -3.39 20.09
N LEU A 20 -0.53 -2.17 20.45
CA LEU A 20 0.50 -1.88 21.44
C LEU A 20 -0.06 -0.87 22.45
N GLU A 21 0.18 -1.10 23.73
CA GLU A 21 -0.29 -0.22 24.82
C GLU A 21 0.16 1.23 24.60
N GLU A 22 -0.71 2.17 24.97
CA GLU A 22 -0.48 3.63 24.86
C GLU A 22 -0.24 4.17 23.43
N THR A 23 -0.56 3.38 22.40
CA THR A 23 -0.50 3.82 20.99
C THR A 23 -1.87 3.82 20.34
N LEU A 24 -2.04 4.62 19.28
CA LEU A 24 -3.19 4.49 18.39
C LEU A 24 -2.90 3.37 17.39
N SER A 25 -3.68 2.28 17.45
CA SER A 25 -3.50 1.14 16.56
C SER A 25 -3.99 1.44 15.13
N PHE A 26 -3.50 0.68 14.15
CA PHE A 26 -4.02 0.79 12.78
C PHE A 26 -5.51 0.45 12.70
N ILE A 27 -5.94 -0.57 13.45
CA ILE A 27 -7.33 -1.01 13.58
C ILE A 27 -8.22 0.18 13.94
N GLU A 28 -7.84 0.94 14.97
CA GLU A 28 -8.57 2.13 15.42
C GLU A 28 -8.48 3.27 14.40
N SER A 29 -7.28 3.52 13.85
CA SER A 29 -7.02 4.68 12.98
C SER A 29 -7.84 4.66 11.69
N ILE A 30 -8.06 3.47 11.11
CA ILE A 30 -8.83 3.30 9.87
C ILE A 30 -10.25 2.76 10.12
N LYS A 31 -10.60 2.53 11.39
CA LYS A 31 -11.90 1.98 11.83
C LYS A 31 -12.23 0.65 11.14
N ALA A 32 -11.25 -0.26 11.11
CA ALA A 32 -11.43 -1.58 10.51
C ALA A 32 -12.53 -2.37 11.21
N LYS A 33 -13.35 -3.08 10.44
CA LYS A 33 -14.37 -3.99 10.96
C LYS A 33 -13.74 -5.32 11.41
N ASN A 34 -14.46 -6.06 12.24
CA ASN A 34 -14.00 -7.35 12.77
C ASN A 34 -13.77 -8.43 11.69
N ASP A 35 -14.38 -8.28 10.52
CA ASP A 35 -14.24 -9.16 9.36
C ASP A 35 -13.22 -8.65 8.33
N GLU A 36 -12.54 -7.54 8.61
CA GLU A 36 -11.51 -6.96 7.75
C GLU A 36 -10.11 -7.31 8.28
N ILE A 37 -9.18 -7.58 7.37
CA ILE A 37 -7.76 -7.80 7.68
C ILE A 37 -6.98 -6.57 7.20
N ILE A 38 -6.12 -6.04 8.06
CA ILE A 38 -5.23 -4.94 7.68
C ILE A 38 -4.07 -5.47 6.85
N ILE A 39 -3.86 -4.86 5.69
CA ILE A 39 -2.65 -5.03 4.89
C ILE A 39 -1.84 -3.75 4.94
N PHE A 40 -0.58 -3.86 5.36
CA PHE A 40 0.37 -2.76 5.22
C PHE A 40 1.20 -2.97 3.94
N GLY A 41 1.02 -2.07 2.98
CA GLY A 41 1.73 -2.09 1.70
C GLY A 41 2.57 -0.83 1.49
N TYR A 42 3.77 -0.99 0.94
CA TYR A 42 4.56 0.16 0.47
C TYR A 42 5.32 -0.13 -0.82
N ILE A 43 5.61 0.96 -1.52
CA ILE A 43 6.33 0.98 -2.80
C ILE A 43 7.45 2.01 -2.69
N VAL A 44 8.68 1.61 -3.00
CA VAL A 44 9.84 2.53 -3.03
C VAL A 44 10.11 2.93 -4.46
N PHE A 45 10.27 4.23 -4.68
CA PHE A 45 10.66 4.82 -5.95
C PHE A 45 11.97 5.58 -5.80
N PRO A 46 12.76 5.70 -6.87
CA PRO A 46 14.01 6.48 -6.85
C PRO A 46 13.78 7.98 -6.68
N SER A 47 12.60 8.50 -7.08
CA SER A 47 12.23 9.90 -6.90
C SER A 47 10.71 10.09 -6.85
N LYS A 48 10.27 11.26 -6.39
CA LYS A 48 8.85 11.65 -6.33
C LYS A 48 8.24 11.79 -7.72
N GLU A 49 9.00 12.30 -8.69
CA GLU A 49 8.60 12.47 -10.08
C GLU A 49 8.30 11.10 -10.72
N ILE A 50 9.19 10.12 -10.50
CA ILE A 50 9.03 8.76 -11.00
C ILE A 50 7.82 8.08 -10.34
N ARG A 51 7.64 8.21 -9.02
CA ARG A 51 6.43 7.74 -8.33
C ARG A 51 5.16 8.30 -8.95
N ASN A 52 5.12 9.61 -9.20
CA ASN A 52 3.93 10.26 -9.74
C ASN A 52 3.60 9.77 -11.15
N LEU A 53 4.61 9.65 -12.02
CA LEU A 53 4.43 9.12 -13.36
C LEU A 53 3.99 7.65 -13.34
N ALA A 54 4.58 6.83 -12.47
CA ALA A 54 4.23 5.43 -12.30
C ALA A 54 2.77 5.27 -11.87
N ASN A 55 2.33 5.99 -10.82
CA ASN A 55 0.96 5.91 -10.34
C ASN A 55 -0.06 6.38 -11.39
N LYS A 56 0.27 7.40 -12.20
CA LYS A 56 -0.59 7.81 -13.31
C LYS A 56 -0.74 6.70 -14.36
N LYS A 57 0.35 6.01 -14.71
CA LYS A 57 0.33 4.91 -15.69
C LYS A 57 -0.43 3.70 -15.15
N VAL A 58 -0.19 3.32 -13.90
CA VAL A 58 -0.90 2.21 -13.25
C VAL A 58 -2.40 2.46 -13.21
N ALA A 59 -2.84 3.66 -12.82
CA ALA A 59 -4.26 4.00 -12.79
C ALA A 59 -4.95 3.99 -14.17
N GLN A 60 -4.19 3.94 -15.27
CA GLN A 60 -4.68 3.89 -16.65
C GLN A 60 -4.45 2.51 -17.30
N ASP A 61 -3.91 1.54 -16.55
CA ASP A 61 -3.65 0.20 -17.05
C ASP A 61 -4.94 -0.60 -17.05
N ILE A 62 -5.30 -1.21 -18.18
CA ILE A 62 -6.53 -2.00 -18.34
C ILE A 62 -6.63 -3.15 -17.33
N ARG A 63 -5.49 -3.68 -16.85
CA ARG A 63 -5.43 -4.74 -15.83
C ARG A 63 -5.92 -4.28 -14.45
N MET A 64 -6.13 -2.98 -14.24
CA MET A 64 -6.69 -2.42 -12.99
C MET A 64 -8.23 -2.28 -13.05
N GLU A 65 -8.85 -2.49 -14.21
CA GLU A 65 -10.31 -2.41 -14.38
C GLU A 65 -11.00 -3.78 -14.25
N GLU A 66 -10.23 -4.86 -14.22
CA GLU A 66 -10.69 -6.25 -13.99
C GLU A 66 -10.78 -6.57 -12.49
#